data_AF-A0A2S8FM64-F1
#
_entry.id   AF-A0A2S8FM64-F1
#
_cell.length_a   1.000
_cell.length_b   1.000
_cell.length_c   1.000
_cell.angle_alpha   90.00
_cell.angle_beta   90.00
_cell.angle_gamma   90.00
#
_symmetry.space_group_name_H-M   'P 1'
#
loop_
_entity.id
_entity.type
_entity.pdbx_description
1 polymer ?
#
loop_
_entity_poly.entity_id
_entity_poly.type
_entity_poly.pdbx_seq_one_letter_code
_entity_poly.pdbx_strand_id
1 'polypeptide(L)'
;MLCSVLLNCPTLRHHIFQQWAALCDWKVLPLDKLVYEIETEQAVGGKRDDLRIVGYRSEDESQTPVLLWTIEIKVQAGIHHSSHESYDEEDEPVEVITESVTQLENYDRWLEAQNVTADRKAGLVLAMPSYTQKVNELIEAGKLKPRWHCLRWTDLGGWIEQQLADKSLPAEEQLLAEHLLGFVLKYLQDPSEMTEHRIDIEDLALIRAYAQQGNACAKRIHNLVSPVLQIFDESGITLFKQTHQKALFRPSVRSVVYGYLKENGKSKPAAELILWAGIHQDQAKVWIEVQPSASISTQVRAVVSDHLEALQSRNPAWQIPAPEESTWRVVHLCKPLAWLLVEDDQPGALAEFVRGGLEDLTVTGVVDAIQAIASPE
;
A
#
# COMPACT_ATOMS: atom_id res chain seq x y z
N MET A 1 9.36 0.01 -5.03
CA MET A 1 9.23 -1.25 -5.81
C MET A 1 9.26 -2.48 -4.92
N LEU A 2 10.31 -2.72 -4.13
CA LEU A 2 10.37 -3.85 -3.20
C LEU A 2 9.14 -3.94 -2.29
N CYS A 3 8.76 -2.86 -1.59
CA CYS A 3 7.55 -2.83 -0.77
C CYS A 3 6.28 -3.22 -1.56
N SER A 4 6.12 -2.72 -2.80
CA SER A 4 4.99 -3.10 -3.66
C SER A 4 4.99 -4.60 -4.00
N VAL A 5 6.15 -5.19 -4.29
CA VAL A 5 6.26 -6.64 -4.51
C VAL A 5 5.91 -7.40 -3.23
N LEU A 6 6.46 -6.99 -2.08
CA LEU A 6 6.16 -7.66 -0.82
C LEU A 6 4.68 -7.59 -0.46
N LEU A 7 3.98 -6.48 -0.74
CA LEU A 7 2.54 -6.37 -0.49
C LEU A 7 1.71 -7.22 -1.45
N ASN A 8 2.04 -7.22 -2.74
CA ASN A 8 1.16 -7.73 -3.81
C ASN A 8 1.54 -9.12 -4.35
N CYS A 9 2.71 -9.65 -4.00
CA CYS A 9 3.20 -10.93 -4.51
C CYS A 9 3.38 -11.91 -3.35
N PRO A 10 2.31 -12.57 -2.85
CA PRO A 10 2.38 -13.41 -1.66
C PRO A 10 3.34 -14.60 -1.82
N THR A 11 3.41 -15.21 -3.00
CA THR A 11 4.29 -16.37 -3.26
C THR A 11 5.76 -15.92 -3.26
N LEU A 12 6.08 -14.87 -4.00
CA LEU A 12 7.42 -14.30 -4.03
C LEU A 12 7.83 -13.72 -2.67
N ARG A 13 6.91 -13.04 -1.96
CA ARG A 13 7.13 -12.57 -0.57
C ARG A 13 7.52 -13.73 0.32
N HIS A 14 6.80 -14.85 0.26
CA HIS A 14 7.12 -16.03 1.06
C HIS A 14 8.54 -16.54 0.77
N HIS A 15 8.92 -16.65 -0.50
CA HIS A 15 10.28 -17.05 -0.87
C HIS A 15 11.35 -16.06 -0.39
N ILE A 16 11.11 -14.76 -0.52
CA ILE A 16 12.03 -13.73 0.00
C ILE A 16 12.17 -13.85 1.52
N PHE A 17 11.07 -13.99 2.25
CA PHE A 17 11.09 -14.12 3.71
C PHE A 17 11.75 -15.42 4.17
N GLN A 18 11.63 -16.52 3.42
CA GLN A 18 12.38 -17.74 3.69
C GLN A 18 13.89 -17.49 3.62
N GLN A 19 14.35 -16.76 2.59
CA GLN A 19 15.76 -16.43 2.45
C GLN A 19 16.24 -15.48 3.55
N TRP A 20 15.44 -14.50 3.95
CA TRP A 20 15.77 -13.59 5.05
C TRP A 20 15.80 -14.29 6.41
N ALA A 21 14.84 -15.18 6.67
CA ALA A 21 14.84 -16.02 7.86
C ALA A 21 16.08 -16.93 7.87
N ALA A 22 16.47 -17.50 6.74
CA ALA A 22 17.69 -18.30 6.62
C ALA A 22 18.95 -17.45 6.87
N LEU A 23 19.00 -16.22 6.37
CA LEU A 23 20.10 -15.27 6.62
C LEU A 23 20.24 -14.94 8.12
N CYS A 24 19.11 -14.84 8.84
CA CYS A 24 19.06 -14.61 10.28
C CYS A 24 19.20 -15.90 11.12
N ASP A 25 19.47 -17.06 10.51
CA ASP A 25 19.54 -18.38 11.15
C ASP A 25 18.25 -18.81 11.88
N TRP A 26 17.09 -18.38 11.39
CA TRP A 26 15.80 -18.67 11.99
C TRP A 26 15.25 -20.02 11.52
N LYS A 27 15.73 -21.10 12.13
CA LYS A 27 15.52 -22.47 11.65
C LYS A 27 14.12 -23.08 11.81
N VAL A 28 13.08 -22.40 12.28
CA VAL A 28 11.70 -22.97 12.31
C VAL A 28 10.68 -21.85 12.47
N LEU A 29 10.20 -21.27 11.37
CA LEU A 29 9.09 -20.29 11.39
C LEU A 29 8.06 -20.68 10.33
N PRO A 30 6.77 -20.85 10.71
CA PRO A 30 5.71 -21.04 9.74
C PRO A 30 5.36 -19.68 9.10
N LEU A 31 6.25 -19.16 8.27
CA LEU A 31 6.11 -17.86 7.60
C LEU A 31 4.84 -17.77 6.74
N ASP A 32 4.33 -18.90 6.27
CA ASP A 32 3.07 -19.06 5.55
C ASP A 32 1.82 -18.88 6.44
N LYS A 33 1.95 -19.01 7.76
CA LYS A 33 0.86 -18.88 8.73
C LYS A 33 0.80 -17.51 9.41
N LEU A 34 1.66 -16.58 8.99
CA LEU A 34 1.70 -15.24 9.54
C LEU A 34 0.96 -14.26 8.63
N VAL A 35 0.28 -13.30 9.25
CA VAL A 35 -0.22 -12.10 8.60
C VAL A 35 0.84 -11.01 8.77
N TYR A 36 1.11 -10.26 7.72
CA TYR A 36 2.20 -9.28 7.71
C TYR A 36 1.68 -7.86 7.59
N GLU A 37 2.17 -6.99 8.45
CA GLU A 37 2.17 -5.54 8.23
C GLU A 37 3.50 -5.14 7.61
N ILE A 38 3.45 -4.46 6.46
CA ILE A 38 4.61 -4.07 5.68
C ILE A 38 4.48 -2.58 5.39
N GLU A 39 5.30 -1.78 6.05
CA GLU A 39 5.18 -0.33 6.02
C GLU A 39 6.53 0.34 5.78
N THR A 40 6.53 1.49 5.13
CA THR A 40 7.73 2.30 4.91
C THR A 40 7.72 3.52 5.82
N GLU A 41 8.90 4.07 6.13
CA GLU A 41 9.05 5.35 6.85
C GLU A 41 8.43 5.36 8.26
N GLN A 42 8.51 4.23 8.97
CA GLN A 42 7.88 4.09 10.28
C GLN A 42 8.73 4.69 11.38
N ALA A 43 8.07 5.31 12.37
CA ALA A 43 8.77 5.93 13.48
C ALA A 43 9.61 4.90 14.27
N VAL A 44 10.87 5.26 14.51
CA VAL A 44 11.83 4.58 15.38
C VAL A 44 12.35 5.64 16.35
N GLY A 45 11.63 5.84 17.46
CA GLY A 45 11.83 7.01 18.32
C GLY A 45 11.63 8.32 17.58
N GLY A 46 12.71 9.11 17.48
CA GLY A 46 12.79 10.36 16.74
C GLY A 46 13.29 10.21 15.29
N LYS A 47 13.59 8.99 14.83
CA LYS A 47 13.97 8.67 13.43
C LYS A 47 12.87 7.87 12.72
N ARG A 48 13.16 7.43 11.49
CA ARG A 48 12.28 6.60 10.66
C ARG A 48 13.06 5.49 9.98
N ASP A 49 12.56 4.26 9.97
CA ASP A 49 13.15 3.19 9.17
C ASP A 49 12.60 3.19 7.73
N ASP A 50 13.39 2.73 6.77
CA ASP A 50 12.98 2.75 5.36
C ASP A 50 11.86 1.73 5.08
N LEU A 51 11.93 0.56 5.72
CA LEU A 51 10.94 -0.51 5.59
C LEU A 51 10.87 -1.34 6.88
N ARG A 52 9.66 -1.53 7.40
CA ARG A 52 9.35 -2.37 8.55
C ARG A 52 8.42 -3.49 8.14
N ILE A 53 8.70 -4.68 8.67
CA ILE A 53 7.88 -5.87 8.46
C ILE A 53 7.61 -6.50 9.82
N VAL A 54 6.33 -6.59 10.16
CA VAL A 54 5.87 -7.20 11.39
C VAL A 54 4.99 -8.38 11.06
N GLY A 55 5.28 -9.53 11.64
CA GLY A 55 4.50 -10.76 11.46
C GLY A 55 3.65 -11.05 12.70
N TYR A 56 2.39 -11.36 12.48
CA TYR A 56 1.40 -11.71 13.49
C TYR A 56 0.82 -13.10 13.21
N ARG A 57 0.42 -13.82 14.26
CA ARG A 57 -0.32 -15.08 14.05
C ARG A 57 -1.75 -14.75 13.64
N SER A 58 -2.24 -15.43 12.60
CA SER A 58 -3.60 -15.21 12.06
C SER A 58 -4.73 -15.43 13.08
N GLU A 59 -4.48 -16.26 14.11
CA GLU A 59 -5.46 -16.66 15.12
C GLU A 59 -5.37 -15.82 16.42
N ASP A 60 -4.44 -14.86 16.50
CA ASP A 60 -4.17 -14.11 17.72
C ASP A 60 -4.88 -12.75 17.71
N GLU A 61 -6.01 -12.66 18.41
CA GLU A 61 -6.76 -11.41 18.60
C GLU A 61 -5.96 -10.33 19.33
N SER A 62 -4.91 -10.71 20.07
CA SER A 62 -4.08 -9.74 20.81
C SER A 62 -3.13 -8.94 19.91
N GLN A 63 -3.01 -9.29 18.62
CA GLN A 63 -2.07 -8.68 17.67
C GLN A 63 -0.65 -8.63 18.25
N THR A 64 -0.24 -9.68 18.99
CA THR A 64 1.11 -9.73 19.54
C THR A 64 2.10 -10.06 18.41
N PRO A 65 3.10 -9.20 18.15
CA PRO A 65 4.06 -9.43 17.09
C PRO A 65 4.95 -10.64 17.42
N VAL A 66 5.07 -11.57 16.49
CA VAL A 66 5.91 -12.78 16.62
C VAL A 66 7.17 -12.73 15.77
N LEU A 67 7.27 -11.77 14.87
CA LEU A 67 8.38 -11.55 13.98
C LEU A 67 8.53 -10.06 13.70
N LEU A 68 9.77 -9.57 13.64
CA LEU A 68 10.06 -8.18 13.29
C LEU A 68 11.34 -8.09 12.45
N TRP A 69 11.24 -7.50 11.26
CA TRP A 69 12.37 -6.95 10.54
C TRP A 69 12.26 -5.43 10.46
N THR A 70 13.35 -4.75 10.75
CA THR A 70 13.58 -3.36 10.31
C THR A 70 14.64 -3.40 9.22
N ILE A 71 14.40 -2.72 8.12
CA ILE A 71 15.20 -2.81 6.91
C ILE A 71 15.62 -1.39 6.53
N GLU A 72 16.93 -1.19 6.51
CA GLU A 72 17.55 0.03 6.00
C GLU A 72 18.01 -0.20 4.56
N ILE A 73 17.58 0.66 3.66
CA ILE A 73 17.83 0.56 2.23
C ILE A 73 18.95 1.55 1.88
N LYS A 74 20.13 1.02 1.55
CA LYS A 74 21.26 1.83 1.07
C LYS A 74 21.52 1.57 -0.41
N VAL A 75 21.53 2.65 -1.18
CA VAL A 75 21.86 2.62 -2.60
C VAL A 75 23.18 3.38 -2.83
N GLN A 76 23.13 4.72 -2.77
CA GLN A 76 24.31 5.60 -2.91
C GLN A 76 24.83 6.14 -1.57
N ALA A 77 23.95 6.34 -0.59
CA ALA A 77 24.31 7.01 0.65
C ALA A 77 25.08 6.09 1.62
N GLY A 78 26.12 6.63 2.25
CA GLY A 78 26.77 6.02 3.41
C GLY A 78 25.79 5.61 4.52
N ILE A 79 26.22 4.74 5.44
CA ILE A 79 25.51 4.57 6.71
C ILE A 79 25.62 5.89 7.45
N HIS A 80 24.48 6.58 7.61
CA HIS A 80 24.50 7.94 8.15
C HIS A 80 24.88 7.93 9.63
N HIS A 81 25.61 8.96 10.02
CA HIS A 81 25.74 9.35 11.40
C HIS A 81 24.56 10.23 11.80
N SER A 82 24.07 10.04 13.01
CA SER A 82 22.91 10.74 13.54
C SER A 82 23.10 11.04 15.03
N SER A 83 22.34 12.01 15.53
CA SER A 83 22.29 12.32 16.97
C SER A 83 21.85 11.09 17.77
N HIS A 84 22.54 10.81 18.87
CA HIS A 84 22.17 9.76 19.84
C HIS A 84 20.76 10.01 20.40
N GLU A 85 19.87 9.03 20.28
CA GLU A 85 18.55 9.12 20.91
C GLU A 85 18.61 8.74 22.40
N SER A 86 18.03 9.56 23.27
CA SER A 86 17.83 9.23 24.70
C SER A 86 16.38 8.78 24.89
N TYR A 87 16.18 7.58 25.43
CA TYR A 87 14.87 7.03 25.74
C TYR A 87 14.69 6.91 27.25
N ASP A 88 14.88 8.00 28.01
CA ASP A 88 14.39 8.13 29.39
C ASP A 88 14.40 9.59 29.88
N GLU A 89 13.25 9.94 30.47
CA GLU A 89 12.88 11.00 31.45
C GLU A 89 12.93 12.51 31.09
N GLU A 90 11.92 13.19 31.63
CA GLU A 90 11.56 14.61 31.49
C GLU A 90 12.68 15.58 31.93
N ASP A 91 12.77 16.70 31.21
CA ASP A 91 13.34 18.01 31.57
C ASP A 91 14.62 18.06 32.45
N GLU A 92 15.80 18.18 31.82
CA GLU A 92 16.77 19.26 32.11
C GLU A 92 17.64 19.55 30.86
N PRO A 93 17.93 20.83 30.53
CA PRO A 93 18.77 21.19 29.40
C PRO A 93 20.24 21.02 29.78
N VAL A 94 20.74 19.79 29.70
CA VAL A 94 22.18 19.53 29.74
C VAL A 94 22.75 19.91 28.37
N GLU A 95 23.90 20.59 28.32
CA GLU A 95 24.68 20.74 27.08
C GLU A 95 25.09 19.33 26.60
N VAL A 96 24.23 18.71 25.78
CA VAL A 96 24.47 17.38 25.24
C VAL A 96 25.60 17.49 24.22
N ILE A 97 26.80 17.04 24.62
CA ILE A 97 27.80 16.55 23.68
C ILE A 97 27.09 15.46 22.90
N THR A 98 26.62 15.78 21.70
CA THR A 98 25.87 14.83 20.87
C THR A 98 26.88 13.83 20.33
N GLU A 99 27.08 12.73 21.05
CA GLU A 99 27.82 11.59 20.51
C GLU A 99 27.13 11.17 19.21
N SER A 100 27.90 11.27 18.12
CA SER A 100 27.44 10.93 16.78
C SER A 100 27.41 9.42 16.64
N VAL A 101 26.24 8.81 16.80
CA VAL A 101 26.03 7.36 16.59
C VAL A 101 25.53 7.09 15.19
N THR A 102 25.82 5.91 14.65
CA THR A 102 25.25 5.52 13.37
C THR A 102 23.73 5.35 13.50
N GLN A 103 23.01 5.62 12.42
CA GLN A 103 21.56 5.42 12.32
C GLN A 103 21.15 3.98 12.73
N LEU A 104 21.99 2.99 12.39
CA LEU A 104 21.78 1.59 12.74
C LEU A 104 21.84 1.34 14.25
N GLU A 105 22.69 2.06 15.00
CA GLU A 105 22.77 1.94 16.47
C GLU A 105 21.46 2.39 17.14
N ASN A 106 20.79 3.41 16.59
CA ASN A 106 19.47 3.82 17.07
C ASN A 106 18.43 2.74 16.80
N TYR A 107 18.44 2.15 15.60
CA TYR A 107 17.53 1.07 15.23
C TYR A 107 17.77 -0.19 16.04
N ASP A 108 19.02 -0.53 16.34
CA ASP A 108 19.37 -1.69 17.16
C ASP A 108 18.85 -1.55 18.60
N ARG A 109 18.96 -0.35 19.19
CA ARG A 109 18.39 -0.06 20.52
C ARG A 109 16.87 -0.12 20.51
N TRP A 110 16.22 0.45 19.49
CA TRP A 110 14.78 0.36 19.36
C TRP A 110 14.31 -1.09 19.17
N LEU A 111 14.99 -1.87 18.32
CA LEU A 111 14.74 -3.30 18.14
C LEU A 111 14.84 -4.04 19.47
N GLU A 112 15.86 -3.77 20.28
CA GLU A 112 16.03 -4.38 21.60
C GLU A 112 14.81 -4.15 22.50
N ALA A 113 14.24 -2.94 22.49
CA ALA A 113 13.07 -2.58 23.29
C ALA A 113 11.75 -3.20 22.79
N GLN A 114 11.69 -3.73 21.56
CA GLN A 114 10.45 -4.32 21.03
C GLN A 114 10.10 -5.64 21.70
N ASN A 115 8.81 -5.81 22.01
CA ASN A 115 8.24 -7.02 22.60
C ASN A 115 8.07 -8.16 21.58
N VAL A 116 9.19 -8.58 21.00
CA VAL A 116 9.33 -9.72 20.09
C VAL A 116 10.51 -10.55 20.59
N THR A 117 10.43 -11.87 20.52
CA THR A 117 11.52 -12.72 21.00
C THR A 117 12.83 -12.41 20.27
N ALA A 118 13.95 -12.45 21.00
CA ALA A 118 15.25 -12.00 20.47
C ALA A 118 15.72 -12.80 19.23
N ASP A 119 15.28 -14.04 19.09
CA ASP A 119 15.52 -14.93 17.95
C ASP A 119 14.53 -14.75 16.79
N ARG A 120 13.70 -13.70 16.85
CA ARG A 120 12.64 -13.36 15.88
C ARG A 120 12.60 -11.88 15.54
N LYS A 121 13.61 -11.12 15.96
CA LYS A 121 13.82 -9.72 15.57
C LYS A 121 15.22 -9.52 15.01
N ALA A 122 15.29 -8.89 13.84
CA ALA A 122 16.56 -8.65 13.16
C ALA A 122 16.53 -7.33 12.39
N GLY A 123 17.72 -6.77 12.17
CA GLY A 123 17.92 -5.64 11.27
C GLY A 123 18.55 -6.12 9.97
N LEU A 124 18.05 -5.63 8.83
CA LEU A 124 18.65 -5.90 7.53
C LEU A 124 19.12 -4.59 6.92
N VAL A 125 20.34 -4.58 6.38
CA VAL A 125 20.84 -3.48 5.55
C VAL A 125 20.88 -3.98 4.11
N LEU A 126 19.90 -3.57 3.31
CA LEU A 126 19.83 -3.91 1.89
C LEU A 126 20.69 -2.93 1.09
N ALA A 127 21.86 -3.39 0.66
CA ALA A 127 22.93 -2.50 0.19
C ALA A 127 23.85 -3.10 -0.87
N MET A 128 24.82 -2.29 -1.32
CA MET A 128 25.92 -2.73 -2.17
C MET A 128 26.96 -3.57 -1.38
N PRO A 129 27.75 -4.43 -2.04
CA PRO A 129 28.70 -5.33 -1.36
C PRO A 129 29.69 -4.63 -0.42
N SER A 130 30.08 -3.39 -0.72
CA SER A 130 31.00 -2.59 0.12
C SER A 130 30.44 -2.26 1.51
N TYR A 131 29.13 -2.33 1.71
CA TYR A 131 28.49 -2.07 3.01
C TYR A 131 28.43 -3.28 3.91
N THR A 132 28.58 -4.50 3.36
CA THR A 132 28.66 -5.72 4.17
C THR A 132 29.83 -5.65 5.15
N GLN A 133 30.98 -5.19 4.67
CA GLN A 133 32.16 -5.00 5.53
C GLN A 133 31.89 -3.96 6.63
N LYS A 134 31.28 -2.82 6.29
CA LYS A 134 30.96 -1.76 7.28
C LYS A 134 30.01 -2.24 8.38
N VAL A 135 28.98 -3.03 8.02
CA VAL A 135 28.06 -3.61 9.02
C VAL A 135 28.80 -4.57 9.94
N ASN A 136 29.67 -5.43 9.38
CA ASN A 136 30.48 -6.35 10.18
C ASN A 136 31.45 -5.60 11.11
N GLU A 137 32.11 -4.54 10.63
CA GLU A 137 32.98 -3.70 11.45
C GLU A 137 32.24 -3.07 12.64
N LEU A 138 30.98 -2.64 12.45
CA LEU A 138 30.15 -2.12 13.53
C LEU A 138 29.76 -3.21 14.55
N ILE A 139 29.51 -4.44 14.09
CA ILE A 139 29.24 -5.59 14.96
C ILE A 139 30.49 -5.97 15.76
N GLU A 140 31.64 -6.09 15.10
CA GLU A 140 32.92 -6.42 15.72
C GLU A 140 33.36 -5.36 16.74
N ALA A 141 33.07 -4.08 16.46
CA ALA A 141 33.29 -2.98 17.38
C ALA A 141 32.28 -2.92 18.54
N GLY A 142 31.30 -3.84 18.59
CA GLY A 142 30.27 -3.91 19.63
C GLY A 142 29.20 -2.82 19.55
N LYS A 143 29.15 -2.06 18.44
CA LYS A 143 28.17 -1.00 18.22
C LYS A 143 26.81 -1.54 17.77
N LEU A 144 26.81 -2.66 17.04
CA LEU A 144 25.59 -3.37 16.66
C LEU A 144 25.58 -4.78 17.25
N LYS A 145 24.42 -5.26 17.68
CA LYS A 145 24.23 -6.67 18.03
C LYS A 145 24.36 -7.57 16.78
N PRO A 146 24.78 -8.83 16.92
CA PRO A 146 24.90 -9.80 15.83
C PRO A 146 23.55 -10.33 15.31
N ARG A 147 22.53 -9.46 15.28
CA ARG A 147 21.21 -9.66 14.63
C ARG A 147 21.06 -8.79 13.38
N TRP A 148 22.06 -7.95 13.10
CA TRP A 148 22.13 -7.14 11.89
C TRP A 148 22.83 -7.92 10.79
N HIS A 149 22.21 -7.95 9.63
CA HIS A 149 22.77 -8.60 8.45
C HIS A 149 22.77 -7.62 7.28
N CYS A 150 23.82 -7.67 6.47
CA CYS A 150 23.82 -6.98 5.19
C CYS A 150 23.34 -7.94 4.11
N LEU A 151 22.25 -7.58 3.44
CA LEU A 151 21.75 -8.26 2.26
C LEU A 151 22.19 -7.48 1.02
N ARG A 152 22.81 -8.15 0.04
CA ARG A 152 23.19 -7.48 -1.19
C ARG A 152 22.02 -7.40 -2.15
N TRP A 153 21.90 -6.29 -2.89
CA TRP A 153 20.94 -6.18 -3.98
C TRP A 153 21.08 -7.30 -5.00
N THR A 154 22.31 -7.73 -5.29
CA THR A 154 22.60 -8.86 -6.18
C THR A 154 22.07 -10.19 -5.67
N ASP A 155 22.06 -10.39 -4.35
CA ASP A 155 21.56 -11.62 -3.75
C ASP A 155 20.03 -11.68 -3.85
N LEU A 156 19.37 -10.55 -3.55
CA LEU A 156 17.93 -10.40 -3.78
C LEU A 156 17.57 -10.61 -5.26
N GLY A 157 18.34 -10.03 -6.17
CA GLY A 157 18.16 -10.22 -7.62
C GLY A 157 18.29 -11.69 -8.02
N GLY A 158 19.36 -12.37 -7.59
CA GLY A 158 19.58 -13.79 -7.89
C GLY A 158 18.46 -14.69 -7.34
N TRP A 159 17.90 -14.38 -6.16
CA TRP A 159 16.76 -15.14 -5.63
C TRP A 159 15.50 -14.96 -6.48
N ILE A 160 15.21 -13.73 -6.92
CA ILE A 160 14.06 -13.44 -7.79
C ILE A 160 14.24 -14.12 -9.15
N GLU A 161 15.43 -14.04 -9.73
CA GLU A 161 15.80 -14.71 -10.98
C GLU A 161 15.57 -16.22 -10.87
N GLN A 162 15.98 -16.83 -9.77
CA GLN A 162 15.74 -18.26 -9.53
C GLN A 162 14.24 -18.60 -9.49
N GLN A 163 13.42 -17.81 -8.79
CA GLN A 163 11.96 -18.06 -8.75
C GLN A 163 11.29 -17.90 -10.12
N LEU A 164 11.76 -16.95 -10.93
CA LEU A 164 11.30 -16.78 -12.31
C LEU A 164 11.71 -17.97 -13.20
N ALA A 165 12.95 -18.44 -13.07
CA ALA A 165 13.47 -19.57 -13.85
C ALA A 165 12.76 -20.90 -13.51
N ASP A 166 12.50 -21.14 -12.22
CA ASP A 166 11.86 -22.36 -11.72
C ASP A 166 10.35 -22.39 -12.03
N LYS A 167 9.78 -21.30 -12.57
CA LYS A 167 8.34 -21.11 -12.81
C LYS A 167 7.49 -21.42 -11.58
N SER A 168 8.02 -21.13 -10.39
CA SER A 168 7.35 -21.34 -9.10
C SER A 168 6.31 -20.25 -8.82
N LEU A 169 6.40 -19.11 -9.51
CA LEU A 169 5.53 -17.95 -9.31
C LEU A 169 4.26 -18.03 -10.19
N PRO A 170 3.09 -17.65 -9.66
CA PRO A 170 1.89 -17.38 -10.46
C PRO A 170 2.15 -16.33 -11.56
N ALA A 171 1.42 -16.40 -12.67
CA ALA A 171 1.64 -15.53 -13.82
C ALA A 171 1.50 -14.03 -13.47
N GLU A 172 0.58 -13.69 -12.57
CA GLU A 172 0.36 -12.34 -12.04
C GLU A 172 1.53 -11.80 -11.21
N GLU A 173 2.29 -12.67 -10.54
CA GLU A 173 3.48 -12.29 -9.76
C GLU A 173 4.73 -12.19 -10.64
N GLN A 174 4.81 -12.98 -11.73
CA GLN A 174 5.97 -13.01 -12.64
C GLN A 174 6.28 -11.62 -13.21
N LEU A 175 5.27 -10.87 -13.65
CA LEU A 175 5.48 -9.53 -14.21
C LEU A 175 6.10 -8.55 -13.19
N LEU A 176 5.61 -8.54 -11.96
CA LEU A 176 6.14 -7.68 -10.90
C LEU A 176 7.54 -8.13 -10.46
N ALA A 177 7.79 -9.43 -10.43
CA ALA A 177 9.09 -10.02 -10.17
C ALA A 177 10.11 -9.63 -11.26
N GLU A 178 9.75 -9.72 -12.54
CA GLU A 178 10.57 -9.30 -13.68
C GLU A 178 10.89 -7.80 -13.63
N HIS A 179 9.90 -6.96 -13.28
CA HIS A 179 10.13 -5.53 -13.12
C HIS A 179 11.09 -5.22 -11.97
N LEU A 180 10.93 -5.88 -10.82
CA LEU A 180 11.85 -5.72 -9.70
C LEU A 180 13.26 -6.20 -10.06
N LEU A 181 13.39 -7.37 -10.69
CA LEU A 181 14.67 -7.90 -11.15
C LEU A 181 15.32 -6.93 -12.15
N GLY A 182 14.60 -6.47 -13.17
CA GLY A 182 15.10 -5.51 -14.14
C GLY A 182 15.56 -4.20 -13.49
N PHE A 183 14.85 -3.72 -12.46
CA PHE A 183 15.28 -2.54 -11.70
C PHE A 183 16.58 -2.81 -10.93
N VAL A 184 16.68 -3.96 -10.26
CA VAL A 184 17.87 -4.36 -9.49
C VAL A 184 19.09 -4.49 -10.41
N LEU A 185 18.96 -5.24 -11.51
CA LEU A 185 20.06 -5.46 -12.45
C LEU A 185 20.50 -4.17 -13.13
N LYS A 186 19.55 -3.31 -13.51
CA LYS A 186 19.85 -2.07 -14.25
C LYS A 186 20.44 -0.98 -13.37
N TYR A 187 19.93 -0.79 -12.15
CA TYR A 187 20.25 0.39 -11.35
C TYR A 187 20.99 0.06 -10.05
N LEU A 188 20.94 -1.17 -9.55
CA LEU A 188 21.47 -1.51 -8.22
C LEU A 188 22.61 -2.53 -8.26
N GLN A 189 23.02 -3.01 -9.44
CA GLN A 189 24.09 -3.99 -9.58
C GLN A 189 25.43 -3.36 -10.01
N ASP A 190 25.41 -2.25 -10.75
CA ASP A 190 26.63 -1.57 -11.20
C ASP A 190 27.03 -0.44 -10.24
N PRO A 191 28.12 -0.59 -9.46
CA PRO A 191 28.62 0.47 -8.58
C PRO A 191 29.28 1.62 -9.36
N SER A 192 29.66 1.41 -10.62
CA SER A 192 30.40 2.39 -11.43
C SER A 192 29.52 3.49 -12.01
N GLU A 193 28.21 3.26 -12.12
CA GLU A 193 27.21 4.27 -12.49
C GLU A 193 26.63 5.02 -11.27
N MET A 194 27.10 4.71 -10.04
CA MET A 194 26.46 5.18 -8.81
C MET A 194 27.46 5.71 -7.77
N THR A 195 27.87 6.97 -7.94
CA THR A 195 28.76 7.70 -7.01
C THR A 195 27.99 8.60 -6.03
N GLU A 196 28.58 8.89 -4.85
CA GLU A 196 28.10 9.87 -3.85
C GLU A 196 28.18 11.33 -4.39
N HIS A 197 27.47 11.63 -5.46
CA HIS A 197 27.45 12.99 -6.02
C HIS A 197 26.36 13.85 -5.37
N ARG A 198 26.76 15.08 -5.05
CA ARG A 198 25.89 16.15 -4.60
C ARG A 198 24.98 16.51 -5.77
N ILE A 199 23.65 16.44 -5.57
CA ILE A 199 22.60 16.70 -6.57
C ILE A 199 23.10 17.64 -7.66
N ASP A 200 23.42 17.08 -8.83
CA ASP A 200 23.93 17.83 -9.94
C ASP A 200 22.80 18.24 -10.91
N ILE A 201 23.18 18.81 -12.05
CA ILE A 201 22.20 19.28 -13.03
C ILE A 201 21.42 18.12 -13.69
N GLU A 202 22.02 16.94 -13.76
CA GLU A 202 21.41 15.71 -14.29
C GLU A 202 20.43 15.15 -13.27
N ASP A 203 20.76 15.19 -11.97
CA ASP A 203 19.83 14.88 -10.89
C ASP A 203 18.64 15.86 -10.84
N LEU A 204 18.88 17.16 -11.01
CA LEU A 204 17.81 18.17 -11.13
C LEU A 204 16.96 17.92 -12.39
N ALA A 205 17.58 17.50 -13.49
CA ALA A 205 16.86 17.10 -14.70
C ALA A 205 16.04 15.83 -14.47
N LEU A 206 16.55 14.85 -13.71
CA LEU A 206 15.85 13.63 -13.30
C LEU A 206 14.69 13.94 -12.35
N ILE A 207 14.88 14.79 -11.34
CA ILE A 207 13.80 15.23 -10.43
C ILE A 207 12.71 15.95 -11.23
N ARG A 208 13.10 16.82 -12.18
CA ARG A 208 12.15 17.47 -13.09
C ARG A 208 11.47 16.48 -14.03
N ALA A 209 12.20 15.49 -14.53
CA ALA A 209 11.68 14.43 -15.38
C ALA A 209 10.72 13.53 -14.60
N TYR A 210 10.99 13.20 -13.33
CA TYR A 210 10.10 12.47 -12.45
C TYR A 210 8.87 13.30 -12.06
N ALA A 211 9.00 14.61 -11.84
CA ALA A 211 7.86 15.49 -11.66
C ALA A 211 6.99 15.56 -12.92
N GLN A 212 7.62 15.61 -14.10
CA GLN A 212 6.92 15.58 -15.39
C GLN A 212 6.28 14.23 -15.69
N GLN A 213 6.96 13.12 -15.38
CA GLN A 213 6.41 11.76 -15.46
C GLN A 213 5.28 11.58 -14.45
N GLY A 214 5.41 12.12 -13.24
CA GLY A 214 4.35 12.16 -12.24
C GLY A 214 3.11 12.86 -12.80
N ASN A 215 3.27 14.03 -13.42
CA ASN A 215 2.19 14.74 -14.11
C ASN A 215 1.61 13.93 -15.29
N ALA A 216 2.45 13.23 -16.05
CA ALA A 216 2.02 12.40 -17.17
C ALA A 216 1.23 11.16 -16.71
N CYS A 217 1.71 10.43 -15.70
CA CYS A 217 1.00 9.33 -15.05
C CYS A 217 -0.32 9.80 -14.46
N ALA A 218 -0.30 10.94 -13.78
CA ALA A 218 -1.48 11.56 -13.20
C ALA A 218 -2.50 11.96 -14.28
N LYS A 219 -2.04 12.38 -15.47
CA LYS A 219 -2.89 12.65 -16.63
C LYS A 219 -3.43 11.37 -17.26
N ARG A 220 -2.65 10.29 -17.33
CA ARG A 220 -3.10 8.98 -17.83
C ARG A 220 -4.20 8.38 -16.95
N ILE A 221 -4.03 8.38 -15.63
CA ILE A 221 -5.07 7.92 -14.69
C ILE A 221 -6.33 8.79 -14.83
N HIS A 222 -6.16 10.10 -14.98
CA HIS A 222 -7.29 11.00 -15.21
C HIS A 222 -8.05 10.64 -16.50
N ASN A 223 -7.33 10.42 -17.60
CA ASN A 223 -7.91 10.01 -18.88
C ASN A 223 -8.55 8.61 -18.85
N LEU A 224 -8.04 7.72 -17.99
CA LEU A 224 -8.60 6.39 -17.77
C LEU A 224 -9.99 6.48 -17.11
N VAL A 225 -10.15 7.39 -16.14
CA VAL A 225 -11.39 7.54 -15.36
C VAL A 225 -12.36 8.56 -15.97
N SER A 226 -11.89 9.56 -16.73
CA SER A 226 -12.75 10.62 -17.27
C SER A 226 -13.96 10.13 -18.08
N PRO A 227 -13.90 9.02 -18.87
CA PRO A 227 -15.08 8.50 -19.58
C PRO A 227 -16.19 8.04 -18.65
N VAL A 228 -15.88 7.69 -17.40
CA VAL A 228 -16.87 7.27 -16.40
C VAL A 228 -17.89 8.38 -16.11
N LEU A 229 -17.54 9.65 -16.33
CA LEU A 229 -18.45 10.77 -16.12
C LEU A 229 -19.66 10.70 -17.07
N GLN A 230 -19.42 10.33 -18.33
CA GLN A 230 -20.49 10.11 -19.30
C GLN A 230 -21.37 8.91 -18.93
N ILE A 231 -20.81 7.88 -18.31
CA ILE A 231 -21.55 6.69 -17.86
C ILE A 231 -22.51 7.06 -16.72
N PHE A 232 -22.09 7.96 -15.81
CA PHE A 232 -22.97 8.48 -14.79
C PHE A 232 -24.15 9.25 -15.40
N ASP A 233 -23.89 10.09 -16.41
CA ASP A 233 -24.95 10.81 -17.15
C ASP A 233 -25.92 9.86 -17.89
N GLU A 234 -25.41 8.77 -18.46
CA GLU A 234 -26.19 7.78 -19.20
C GLU A 234 -26.92 6.76 -18.31
N SER A 235 -26.52 6.62 -17.04
CA SER A 235 -27.05 5.61 -16.12
C SER A 235 -28.53 5.78 -15.77
N GLY A 236 -29.11 6.96 -16.01
CA GLY A 236 -30.47 7.31 -15.58
C GLY A 236 -30.62 7.53 -14.07
N ILE A 237 -29.53 7.39 -13.29
CA ILE A 237 -29.54 7.66 -11.85
C ILE A 237 -29.55 9.18 -11.63
N THR A 238 -30.54 9.65 -10.87
CA THR A 238 -30.69 11.09 -10.58
C THR A 238 -29.62 11.56 -9.60
N LEU A 239 -28.54 12.17 -10.11
CA LEU A 239 -27.42 12.69 -9.31
C LEU A 239 -27.36 14.22 -9.29
N PHE A 240 -26.87 14.80 -8.19
CA PHE A 240 -26.46 16.21 -8.10
C PHE A 240 -24.94 16.33 -8.21
N LYS A 241 -24.49 17.27 -9.06
CA LYS A 241 -23.10 17.70 -9.19
C LYS A 241 -22.12 16.52 -9.35
N GLN A 242 -22.23 15.86 -10.50
CA GLN A 242 -21.26 14.86 -10.90
C GLN A 242 -19.89 15.52 -11.08
N THR A 243 -18.89 15.03 -10.36
CA THR A 243 -17.55 15.61 -10.38
C THR A 243 -16.51 14.51 -10.44
N HIS A 244 -15.48 14.70 -11.27
CA HIS A 244 -14.28 13.89 -11.20
C HIS A 244 -13.34 14.45 -10.13
N GLN A 245 -13.10 13.66 -9.08
CA GLN A 245 -12.13 13.97 -8.05
C GLN A 245 -10.85 13.17 -8.25
N LYS A 246 -9.72 13.81 -7.96
CA LYS A 246 -8.41 13.19 -7.99
C LYS A 246 -7.61 13.55 -6.74
N ALA A 247 -7.06 12.55 -6.09
CA ALA A 247 -6.05 12.68 -5.05
C ALA A 247 -4.98 11.61 -5.30
N LEU A 248 -3.80 12.03 -5.77
CA LEU A 248 -2.64 11.15 -5.91
C LEU A 248 -1.59 11.60 -4.89
N PHE A 249 -0.79 10.66 -4.37
CA PHE A 249 0.28 10.93 -3.40
C PHE A 249 -0.20 11.55 -2.07
N ARG A 250 -1.43 11.22 -1.67
CA ARG A 250 -2.03 11.50 -0.36
C ARG A 250 -2.46 10.16 0.26
N PRO A 251 -2.68 10.06 1.59
CA PRO A 251 -2.98 8.79 2.26
C PRO A 251 -4.16 7.99 1.68
N SER A 252 -5.05 8.62 0.90
CA SER A 252 -6.02 7.94 0.03
C SER A 252 -5.72 8.29 -1.43
N VAL A 253 -5.17 7.31 -2.17
CA VAL A 253 -4.94 7.41 -3.62
C VAL A 253 -6.26 7.12 -4.34
N ARG A 254 -6.82 8.10 -5.04
CA ARG A 254 -8.07 7.93 -5.79
C ARG A 254 -8.17 8.81 -7.04
N SER A 255 -8.81 8.28 -8.06
CA SER A 255 -9.33 9.03 -9.21
C SER A 255 -10.72 8.51 -9.51
N VAL A 256 -11.74 9.29 -9.16
CA VAL A 256 -13.12 8.80 -8.99
C VAL A 256 -14.12 9.83 -9.48
N VAL A 257 -15.15 9.38 -10.17
CA VAL A 257 -16.36 10.16 -10.43
C VAL A 257 -17.31 9.95 -9.26
N TYR A 258 -17.94 11.02 -8.81
CA TYR A 258 -18.95 10.93 -7.76
C TYR A 258 -20.09 11.89 -7.99
N GLY A 259 -21.25 11.56 -7.45
CA GLY A 259 -22.43 12.42 -7.43
C GLY A 259 -23.26 12.16 -6.18
N TYR A 260 -23.95 13.20 -5.70
CA TYR A 260 -24.88 13.05 -4.58
C TYR A 260 -26.21 12.49 -5.08
N LEU A 261 -26.72 11.46 -4.44
CA LEU A 261 -28.03 10.90 -4.80
C LEU A 261 -29.12 11.94 -4.50
N LYS A 262 -29.92 12.27 -5.53
CA LYS A 262 -31.11 13.11 -5.36
C LYS A 262 -32.31 12.25 -5.12
N GLU A 263 -33.17 12.73 -4.24
CA GLU A 263 -34.52 12.23 -4.10
C GLU A 263 -35.38 12.56 -5.33
N ASN A 264 -36.31 11.67 -5.68
CA ASN A 264 -37.27 11.89 -6.76
C ASN A 264 -38.15 13.12 -6.47
N GLY A 265 -38.09 14.11 -7.35
CA GLY A 265 -38.93 15.32 -7.27
C GLY A 265 -38.42 16.44 -6.34
N LYS A 266 -37.33 16.25 -5.58
CA LYS A 266 -36.75 17.32 -4.74
C LYS A 266 -35.59 18.06 -5.42
N SER A 267 -35.47 19.35 -5.11
CA SER A 267 -34.45 20.24 -5.67
C SER A 267 -33.09 20.14 -4.97
N LYS A 268 -33.03 19.62 -3.73
CA LYS A 268 -31.80 19.49 -2.92
C LYS A 268 -31.40 18.01 -2.79
N PRO A 269 -30.12 17.67 -2.96
CA PRO A 269 -29.64 16.29 -2.75
C PRO A 269 -29.55 15.94 -1.26
N ALA A 270 -29.50 14.64 -0.95
CA ALA A 270 -29.01 14.16 0.33
C ALA A 270 -27.48 14.33 0.35
N ALA A 271 -26.99 15.37 1.02
CA ALA A 271 -25.55 15.69 1.03
C ALA A 271 -24.71 14.61 1.71
N GLU A 272 -25.35 13.82 2.57
CA GLU A 272 -24.80 12.73 3.35
C GLU A 272 -24.69 11.43 2.55
N LEU A 273 -25.24 11.37 1.33
CA LEU A 273 -25.37 10.16 0.53
C LEU A 273 -24.75 10.33 -0.87
N ILE A 274 -23.70 9.56 -1.13
CA ILE A 274 -22.85 9.74 -2.31
C ILE A 274 -22.65 8.42 -3.04
N LEU A 275 -22.83 8.44 -4.36
CA LEU A 275 -22.45 7.35 -5.25
C LEU A 275 -21.09 7.67 -5.87
N TRP A 276 -20.18 6.71 -5.80
CA TRP A 276 -18.81 6.83 -6.29
C TRP A 276 -18.48 5.71 -7.27
N ALA A 277 -17.65 6.01 -8.27
CA ALA A 277 -17.05 5.01 -9.13
C ALA A 277 -15.68 5.44 -9.66
N GLY A 278 -14.82 4.48 -9.97
CA GLY A 278 -13.52 4.72 -10.60
C GLY A 278 -12.42 3.95 -9.89
N ILE A 279 -11.26 4.56 -9.72
CA ILE A 279 -10.08 3.93 -9.12
C ILE A 279 -9.90 4.44 -7.70
N HIS A 280 -9.91 3.54 -6.73
CA HIS A 280 -9.62 3.82 -5.34
C HIS A 280 -8.59 2.82 -4.82
N GLN A 281 -7.45 3.31 -4.35
CA GLN A 281 -6.24 2.54 -4.06
C GLN A 281 -5.81 1.75 -5.30
N ASP A 282 -5.74 0.44 -5.19
CA ASP A 282 -5.30 -0.55 -6.16
C ASP A 282 -6.46 -1.29 -6.85
N GLN A 283 -7.68 -0.76 -6.73
CA GLN A 283 -8.90 -1.41 -7.22
C GLN A 283 -9.77 -0.44 -8.03
N ALA A 284 -10.44 -0.99 -9.06
CA ALA A 284 -11.62 -0.39 -9.64
C ALA A 284 -12.81 -0.66 -8.72
N LYS A 285 -13.59 0.38 -8.39
CA LYS A 285 -14.71 0.28 -7.46
C LYS A 285 -15.95 1.02 -7.96
N VAL A 286 -17.12 0.51 -7.60
CA VAL A 286 -18.42 1.21 -7.58
C VAL A 286 -18.98 1.06 -6.17
N TRP A 287 -19.34 2.14 -5.50
CA TRP A 287 -19.80 2.06 -4.11
C TRP A 287 -20.69 3.23 -3.70
N ILE A 288 -21.50 2.99 -2.67
CA ILE A 288 -22.35 4.01 -2.03
C ILE A 288 -21.80 4.30 -0.64
N GLU A 289 -21.72 5.58 -0.30
CA GLU A 289 -21.36 6.07 1.04
C GLU A 289 -22.53 6.80 1.67
N VAL A 290 -22.75 6.57 2.97
CA VAL A 290 -23.61 7.36 3.83
C VAL A 290 -22.81 7.85 5.04
N GLN A 291 -22.97 9.11 5.43
CA GLN A 291 -22.35 9.60 6.65
C GLN A 291 -22.84 8.78 7.87
N PRO A 292 -21.95 8.22 8.72
CA PRO A 292 -22.36 7.34 9.82
C PRO A 292 -23.34 8.00 10.79
N SER A 293 -23.15 9.31 11.04
CA SER A 293 -23.98 10.11 11.94
C SER A 293 -25.26 10.65 11.31
N ALA A 294 -25.52 10.38 10.03
CA ALA A 294 -26.75 10.82 9.37
C ALA A 294 -27.96 10.04 9.89
N SER A 295 -29.10 10.71 10.08
CA SER A 295 -30.34 10.07 10.54
C SER A 295 -30.81 8.94 9.62
N ILE A 296 -30.50 9.01 8.33
CA ILE A 296 -30.83 8.01 7.31
C ILE A 296 -29.88 6.80 7.28
N SER A 297 -28.73 6.86 7.96
CA SER A 297 -27.65 5.86 7.87
C SER A 297 -28.15 4.43 8.14
N THR A 298 -28.89 4.23 9.24
CA THR A 298 -29.44 2.93 9.62
C THR A 298 -30.43 2.39 8.59
N GLN A 299 -31.30 3.26 8.05
CA GLN A 299 -32.32 2.87 7.07
C GLN A 299 -31.69 2.50 5.73
N VAL A 300 -30.71 3.29 5.26
CA VAL A 300 -29.95 3.00 4.03
C VAL A 300 -29.22 1.66 4.15
N ARG A 301 -28.55 1.39 5.27
CA ARG A 301 -27.87 0.12 5.51
C ARG A 301 -28.82 -1.08 5.51
N ALA A 302 -30.01 -0.92 6.12
CA ALA A 302 -31.02 -1.97 6.13
C ALA A 302 -31.52 -2.29 4.71
N VAL A 303 -31.89 -1.26 3.94
CA VAL A 303 -32.34 -1.43 2.54
C VAL A 303 -31.27 -2.10 1.69
N VAL A 304 -30.01 -1.66 1.79
CA VAL A 304 -28.90 -2.29 1.07
C VAL A 304 -28.76 -3.77 1.44
N SER A 305 -28.91 -4.11 2.72
CA SER A 305 -28.87 -5.49 3.18
C SER A 305 -30.00 -6.33 2.59
N ASP A 306 -31.21 -5.78 2.49
CA ASP A 306 -32.38 -6.47 1.93
C ASP A 306 -32.22 -6.77 0.42
N HIS A 307 -31.45 -5.93 -0.29
CA HIS A 307 -31.19 -6.08 -1.73
C HIS A 307 -29.85 -6.79 -2.05
N LEU A 308 -29.05 -7.14 -1.04
CA LEU A 308 -27.70 -7.69 -1.26
C LEU A 308 -27.73 -9.01 -2.05
N GLU A 309 -28.66 -9.91 -1.73
CA GLU A 309 -28.79 -11.20 -2.43
C GLU A 309 -29.10 -11.00 -3.93
N ALA A 310 -29.94 -10.01 -4.26
CA ALA A 310 -30.27 -9.67 -5.64
C ALA A 310 -29.06 -9.07 -6.38
N LEU A 311 -28.26 -8.22 -5.71
CA LEU A 311 -27.00 -7.72 -6.26
C LEU A 311 -26.01 -8.86 -6.51
N GLN A 312 -25.81 -9.73 -5.51
CA GLN A 312 -24.88 -10.86 -5.60
C GLN A 312 -25.29 -11.90 -6.64
N SER A 313 -26.59 -12.06 -6.88
CA SER A 313 -27.10 -12.92 -7.95
C SER A 313 -26.72 -12.43 -9.35
N ARG A 314 -26.57 -11.11 -9.53
CA ARG A 314 -26.07 -10.53 -10.80
C ARG A 314 -24.55 -10.52 -10.85
N ASN A 315 -23.91 -10.15 -9.75
CA ASN A 315 -22.46 -10.14 -9.63
C ASN A 315 -22.04 -10.52 -8.20
N PRO A 316 -21.46 -11.72 -7.99
CA PRO A 316 -21.06 -12.22 -6.67
C PRO A 316 -20.03 -11.35 -5.94
N ALA A 317 -19.36 -10.41 -6.64
CA ALA A 317 -18.39 -9.51 -6.05
C ALA A 317 -19.02 -8.30 -5.31
N TRP A 318 -20.35 -8.16 -5.32
CA TRP A 318 -21.04 -7.20 -4.47
C TRP A 318 -20.95 -7.60 -2.99
N GLN A 319 -20.52 -6.67 -2.15
CA GLN A 319 -20.30 -6.91 -0.72
C GLN A 319 -20.70 -5.69 0.12
N ILE A 320 -21.04 -5.95 1.39
CA ILE A 320 -21.12 -4.91 2.43
C ILE A 320 -19.75 -4.93 3.14
N PRO A 321 -19.02 -3.80 3.15
CA PRO A 321 -17.70 -3.76 3.79
C PRO A 321 -17.82 -3.96 5.29
N ALA A 322 -16.84 -4.63 5.88
CA ALA A 322 -16.78 -4.80 7.32
C ALA A 322 -16.55 -3.44 8.03
N PRO A 323 -17.01 -3.26 9.29
CA PRO A 323 -16.87 -1.99 10.01
C PRO A 323 -15.44 -1.45 10.08
N GLU A 324 -14.45 -2.34 10.19
CA GLU A 324 -13.01 -2.05 10.17
C GLU A 324 -12.52 -1.55 8.82
N GLU A 325 -13.15 -1.93 7.71
CA GLU A 325 -12.80 -1.43 6.37
C GLU A 325 -13.34 -0.03 6.14
N SER A 326 -14.57 0.24 6.59
CA SER A 326 -15.19 1.57 6.47
C SER A 326 -16.54 1.66 7.17
N THR A 327 -16.70 2.65 8.03
CA THR A 327 -17.98 3.04 8.63
C THR A 327 -18.89 3.88 7.71
N TRP A 328 -18.40 4.36 6.56
CA TRP A 328 -19.15 5.22 5.62
C TRP A 328 -19.81 4.44 4.49
N ARG A 329 -19.07 3.51 3.89
CA ARG A 329 -19.55 2.65 2.81
C ARG A 329 -20.65 1.72 3.30
N VAL A 330 -21.68 1.58 2.48
CA VAL A 330 -22.82 0.68 2.74
C VAL A 330 -22.79 -0.54 1.83
N VAL A 331 -22.28 -0.39 0.61
CA VAL A 331 -22.10 -1.47 -0.35
C VAL A 331 -21.00 -1.10 -1.33
N HIS A 332 -20.25 -2.08 -1.81
CA HIS A 332 -19.27 -1.90 -2.87
C HIS A 332 -19.21 -3.08 -3.85
N LEU A 333 -18.79 -2.78 -5.06
CA LEU A 333 -18.31 -3.73 -6.05
C LEU A 333 -16.85 -3.40 -6.31
N CYS A 334 -15.95 -4.39 -6.14
CA CYS A 334 -14.51 -4.19 -6.31
C CYS A 334 -13.94 -5.15 -7.35
N LYS A 335 -12.98 -4.69 -8.13
CA LYS A 335 -12.15 -5.52 -9.01
C LYS A 335 -10.69 -5.02 -8.94
N PRO A 336 -9.69 -5.89 -8.72
CA PRO A 336 -8.27 -5.49 -8.73
C PRO A 336 -7.92 -4.73 -10.02
N LEU A 337 -6.89 -3.89 -10.06
CA LEU A 337 -6.53 -3.21 -11.33
C LEU A 337 -5.77 -4.10 -12.32
N ALA A 338 -5.27 -5.27 -11.89
CA ALA A 338 -4.42 -6.14 -12.69
C ALA A 338 -5.05 -6.57 -14.02
N TRP A 339 -6.38 -6.76 -14.08
CA TRP A 339 -7.05 -7.12 -15.34
C TRP A 339 -6.97 -6.02 -16.39
N LEU A 340 -6.95 -4.73 -16.02
CA LEU A 340 -6.81 -3.66 -17.01
C LEU A 340 -5.47 -3.72 -17.74
N LEU A 341 -4.43 -4.34 -17.15
CA LEU A 341 -3.11 -4.45 -17.78
C LEU A 341 -3.12 -5.33 -19.03
N VAL A 342 -4.10 -6.23 -19.16
CA VAL A 342 -4.23 -7.13 -20.31
C VAL A 342 -5.29 -6.68 -21.32
N GLU A 343 -5.99 -5.58 -21.05
CA GLU A 343 -7.01 -5.01 -21.94
C GLU A 343 -6.37 -4.03 -22.95
N ASP A 344 -6.68 -4.20 -24.23
CA ASP A 344 -6.22 -3.28 -25.29
C ASP A 344 -6.86 -1.89 -25.17
N ASP A 345 -8.13 -1.84 -24.73
CA ASP A 345 -8.88 -0.61 -24.42
C ASP A 345 -9.20 -0.53 -22.93
N GLN A 346 -8.19 -0.17 -22.12
CA GLN A 346 -8.34 -0.04 -20.67
C GLN A 346 -9.44 0.97 -20.26
N PRO A 347 -9.57 2.16 -20.90
CA PRO A 347 -10.68 3.07 -20.64
C PRO A 347 -12.06 2.44 -20.93
N GLY A 348 -12.21 1.75 -22.06
CA GLY A 348 -13.45 1.04 -22.41
C GLY A 348 -13.78 -0.07 -21.42
N ALA A 349 -12.79 -0.86 -21.03
CA ALA A 349 -12.92 -1.91 -20.03
C ALA A 349 -13.37 -1.36 -18.66
N LEU A 350 -12.70 -0.32 -18.15
CA LEU A 350 -13.11 0.33 -16.90
C LEU A 350 -14.54 0.92 -17.01
N ALA A 351 -14.88 1.51 -18.16
CA ALA A 351 -16.20 2.03 -18.42
C ALA A 351 -17.27 0.92 -18.34
N GLU A 352 -17.03 -0.25 -18.95
CA GLU A 352 -17.93 -1.39 -18.88
C GLU A 352 -18.11 -1.92 -17.45
N PHE A 353 -17.02 -2.03 -16.68
CA PHE A 353 -17.10 -2.41 -15.28
C PHE A 353 -18.00 -1.46 -14.48
N VAL A 354 -17.81 -0.13 -14.64
CA VAL A 354 -18.65 0.84 -13.94
C VAL A 354 -20.09 0.77 -14.42
N ARG A 355 -20.32 0.67 -15.73
CA ARG A 355 -21.67 0.56 -16.30
C ARG A 355 -22.43 -0.65 -15.74
N GLY A 356 -21.79 -1.81 -15.68
CA GLY A 356 -22.39 -3.02 -15.10
C GLY A 356 -22.74 -2.82 -13.61
N GLY A 357 -21.84 -2.19 -12.84
CA GLY A 357 -22.12 -1.87 -11.44
C GLY A 357 -23.29 -0.90 -11.25
N LEU A 358 -23.39 0.15 -12.08
CA LEU A 358 -24.54 1.06 -12.04
C LEU A 358 -25.85 0.38 -12.46
N GLU A 359 -25.79 -0.46 -13.50
CA GLU A 359 -26.94 -1.24 -13.97
C GLU A 359 -27.43 -2.21 -12.88
N ASP A 360 -26.53 -2.90 -12.18
CA ASP A 360 -26.88 -3.78 -11.07
C ASP A 360 -27.63 -3.03 -9.96
N LEU A 361 -27.16 -1.83 -9.59
CA LEU A 361 -27.80 -0.99 -8.57
C LEU A 361 -29.19 -0.52 -9.00
N THR A 362 -29.40 -0.24 -10.28
CA THR A 362 -30.69 0.18 -10.84
C THR A 362 -31.67 -0.99 -10.95
N VAL A 363 -31.24 -2.10 -11.58
CA VAL A 363 -32.11 -3.26 -11.85
C VAL A 363 -32.55 -3.97 -10.57
N THR A 364 -31.71 -3.98 -9.53
CA THR A 364 -32.07 -4.57 -8.23
C THR A 364 -32.95 -3.67 -7.37
N GLY A 365 -33.20 -2.42 -7.79
CA GLY A 365 -34.02 -1.45 -7.07
C GLY A 365 -33.33 -0.75 -5.90
N VAL A 366 -32.03 -0.98 -5.68
CA VAL A 366 -31.26 -0.39 -4.58
C VAL A 366 -31.29 1.14 -4.64
N VAL A 367 -31.07 1.70 -5.84
CA VAL A 367 -31.08 3.16 -6.05
C VAL A 367 -32.45 3.76 -5.68
N ASP A 368 -33.52 3.16 -6.19
CA ASP A 368 -34.89 3.65 -5.96
C ASP A 368 -35.27 3.59 -4.47
N ALA A 369 -34.94 2.48 -3.80
CA ALA A 369 -35.24 2.29 -2.39
C ALA A 369 -34.46 3.28 -1.50
N ILE A 370 -33.19 3.52 -1.80
CA ILE A 370 -32.38 4.52 -1.10
C ILE A 370 -32.89 5.94 -1.37
N GLN A 371 -33.27 6.26 -2.61
CA GLN A 371 -33.81 7.58 -2.95
C GLN A 371 -35.16 7.86 -2.25
N ALA A 372 -35.95 6.83 -1.94
CA ALA A 372 -37.17 6.95 -1.15
C ALA A 372 -36.91 7.20 0.35
N ILE A 373 -35.79 6.74 0.91
CA ILE A 373 -35.43 7.00 2.31
C ILE A 373 -35.02 8.46 2.54
N ALA A 374 -34.41 9.09 1.53
CA ALA A 374 -34.06 10.52 1.59
C ALA A 374 -35.30 11.43 1.71
N SER A 375 -36.51 10.87 1.61
CA SER A 375 -37.82 11.47 1.84
C SER A 375 -38.35 11.23 3.27
N PRO A 376 -37.96 11.99 4.31
CA PRO A 376 -38.87 12.12 5.44
C PRO A 376 -40.06 12.98 4.98
N GLU A 377 -41.27 12.44 5.11
CA GLU A 377 -42.53 13.19 5.02
C GLU A 377 -42.57 14.39 6.00
#